data_AF-A0A5K1G555-F1
#
_entry.id   AF-A0A5K1G555-F1
#
_cell.length_a   1.000
_cell.length_b   1.000
_cell.length_c   1.000
_cell.angle_alpha   90.00
_cell.angle_beta   90.00
_cell.angle_gamma   90.00
#
_symmetry.space_group_name_H-M   'P 1'
#
loop_
_entity.id
_entity.type
_entity.pdbx_description
1 polymer ?
#
loop_
_entity_poly.entity_id
_entity_poly.type
_entity_poly.pdbx_seq_one_letter_code
_entity_poly.pdbx_strand_id
1 'polypeptide(L)' 'MAVAVPSRQLFINGEWKEPVKGKRLPVINPATEETI' A
#
# COMPACT_ATOMS: atom_id res chain seq x y z
N MET A 1 4.68 -6.64 18.58
CA MET A 1 5.31 -5.62 17.71
C MET A 1 4.54 -5.62 16.40
N ALA A 2 4.11 -4.46 15.90
CA ALA A 2 3.48 -4.37 14.58
C ALA A 2 4.55 -4.64 13.51
N VAL A 3 4.23 -5.51 12.55
CA VAL A 3 5.09 -5.77 11.39
C VAL A 3 4.93 -4.59 10.43
N ALA A 4 6.05 -4.02 9.96
CA ALA A 4 6.00 -2.94 8.98
C ALA A 4 5.47 -3.48 7.64
N VAL A 5 4.34 -2.93 7.16
CA VAL A 5 3.80 -3.25 5.84
C VAL A 5 4.47 -2.34 4.80
N PRO A 6 5.10 -2.88 3.75
CA PRO A 6 5.80 -2.07 2.77
C PRO A 6 4.80 -1.35 1.85
N SER A 7 5.02 -0.05 1.64
CA SER A 7 4.34 0.69 0.57
C SER A 7 4.90 0.27 -0.80
N ARG A 8 4.00 -0.02 -1.75
CA ARG A 8 4.36 -0.46 -3.10
C ARG A 8 3.59 0.30 -4.16
N GLN A 9 4.16 0.35 -5.36
CA GLN A 9 3.54 0.94 -6.53
C GLN A 9 2.72 -0.11 -7.31
N LEU A 10 2.17 0.25 -8.48
CA LEU A 10 1.54 -0.74 -9.37
C LEU A 10 2.64 -1.59 -10.03
N PHE A 11 2.44 -2.89 -10.15
CA PHE A 11 3.39 -3.75 -10.86
C PHE A 11 2.89 -4.02 -12.27
N ILE A 12 3.51 -3.39 -13.28
CA ILE A 12 3.07 -3.41 -14.67
C ILE A 12 4.29 -3.64 -15.56
N ASN A 13 4.24 -4.72 -16.35
CA ASN A 13 5.32 -5.10 -17.28
C ASN A 13 6.69 -5.26 -16.61
N GLY A 14 6.74 -5.90 -15.44
CA GLY A 14 8.00 -6.14 -14.73
C GLY A 14 8.54 -4.94 -13.95
N GLU A 15 7.84 -3.80 -13.96
CA GLU A 15 8.27 -2.57 -13.31
C GLU A 15 7.26 -2.11 -12.26
N TRP A 16 7.78 -1.44 -11.23
CA TRP A 16 6.98 -0.69 -10.27
C TRP A 16 6.69 0.71 -10.85
N LYS A 17 5.40 1.06 -10.95
CA LYS A 17 4.91 2.32 -11.57
C LYS A 17 3.91 3.04 -10.69
N GLU A 18 4.05 4.35 -10.57
CA GLU A 18 3.06 5.17 -9.88
C GLU A 18 1.71 5.18 -10.62
N PRO A 19 0.57 5.21 -9.88
CA PRO A 19 -0.72 5.46 -10.48
C PRO A 19 -0.73 6.81 -11.19
N VAL A 20 -1.25 6.86 -12.42
CA VAL A 20 -1.34 8.09 -13.22
C VAL A 20 -2.09 9.22 -12.49
N LYS A 21 -3.08 8.88 -11.65
CA LYS A 21 -3.86 9.85 -10.86
C LYS A 21 -3.23 10.18 -9.49
N GLY A 22 -2.07 9.61 -9.14
CA GLY A 22 -1.37 9.85 -7.88
C GLY A 22 -2.08 9.40 -6.60
N LYS A 23 -3.21 8.68 -6.71
CA LYS A 23 -4.04 8.30 -5.55
C LYS A 23 -3.56 7.01 -4.88
N ARG A 24 -3.78 6.93 -3.57
CA ARG A 24 -3.56 5.74 -2.73
C ARG A 24 -4.78 5.51 -1.83
N LEU A 25 -4.90 4.30 -1.32
CA LEU A 25 -5.89 3.90 -0.32
C LEU A 25 -5.13 3.43 0.93
N PRO A 26 -5.67 3.66 2.14
CA PRO A 26 -5.05 3.17 3.36
C PRO A 26 -5.14 1.64 3.45
N VAL A 27 -4.17 1.02 4.12
CA VAL A 27 -4.27 -0.37 4.57
C VAL A 27 -4.75 -0.34 6.02
N ILE A 28 -5.89 -0.97 6.29
CA ILE A 28 -6.49 -1.01 7.63
C ILE A 28 -6.29 -2.40 8.22
N ASN A 29 -5.80 -2.46 9.45
CA ASN A 29 -5.73 -3.71 10.20
C ASN A 29 -7.14 -4.06 10.74
N PRO A 30 -7.77 -5.17 10.33
CA PRO A 30 -9.11 -5.51 10.82
C PRO A 30 -9.15 -5.89 12.31
N ALA A 31 -8.00 -6.17 12.95
CA ALA A 31 -7.94 -6.51 14.36
C ALA A 31 -7.91 -5.28 15.29
N THR A 32 -7.44 -4.13 14.80
CA THR A 32 -7.30 -2.90 15.61
C THR A 32 -8.00 -1.68 15.00
N GLU A 33 -8.46 -1.79 13.74
CA GLU A 33 -9.03 -0.70 12.93
C GLU A 33 -8.07 0.46 12.65
N GLU A 34 -6.80 0.33 13.04
CA GLU A 34 -5.75 1.31 12.78
C GLU A 34 -5.24 1.22 11.33
N THR A 35 -4.77 2.35 10.80
CA THR A 35 -4.02 2.38 9.55
C THR A 35 -2.59 1.91 9.77
N ILE A 36 -2.11 1.00 8.92
CA ILE A 36 -0.78 0.39 8.97
C ILE A 36 0.03 0.62 7.69
#